data_AF-A0A7R6X670-F1
#
_entry.id   AF-A0A7R6X670-F1
#
_cell.length_a   1.000
_cell.length_b   1.000
_cell.length_c   1.000
_cell.angle_alpha   90.00
_cell.angle_beta   90.00
_cell.angle_gamma   90.00
#
_symmetry.space_group_name_H-M   'P 1'
#
loop_
_entity.id
_entity.type
_entity.pdbx_description
1 polymer ?
#
loop_
_entity_poly.entity_id
_entity_poly.type
_entity_poly.pdbx_seq_one_letter_code
_entity_poly.pdbx_strand_id
1 'polypeptide(L)'
;MSRKGIDLDRSTLADWVGRAAFELRPVFDTLISDLKRSSKLFMDETRAPVLDPGSRKTKTGYFWALARDDRPWGGGAPPGVAFTYAPGRGGINAERILQGFSGILQVDGYAGYNRLIARDRIGADIRLAYC
;
A
#
# COMPACT_ATOMS: atom_id res chain seq x y z
N MET A 1 17.89 10.99 -20.37
CA MET A 1 17.29 12.29 -20.75
C MET A 1 18.27 13.26 -21.43
N SER A 2 19.46 12.81 -21.86
CA SER A 2 20.39 13.61 -22.70
C SER A 2 19.83 14.00 -24.09
N ARG A 3 18.67 13.46 -24.48
CA ARG A 3 18.06 13.65 -25.81
C ARG A 3 17.45 15.05 -26.06
N LYS A 4 17.46 15.98 -25.09
CA LYS A 4 16.98 17.36 -25.25
C LYS A 4 17.95 18.46 -24.75
N GLY A 5 19.18 18.12 -24.38
CA GLY A 5 20.20 19.12 -23.99
C GLY A 5 19.93 19.87 -22.67
N ILE A 6 19.00 19.39 -21.85
CA ILE A 6 18.72 19.97 -20.53
C ILE A 6 19.50 19.16 -19.50
N ASP A 7 20.46 19.81 -18.83
CA ASP A 7 21.16 19.26 -17.68
C ASP A 7 20.36 19.57 -16.41
N LEU A 8 19.86 18.52 -15.75
CA LEU A 8 19.05 18.60 -14.55
C LEU A 8 19.73 17.76 -13.48
N ASP A 9 20.07 18.41 -12.36
CA ASP A 9 20.65 17.69 -11.24
C ASP A 9 19.64 16.68 -10.65
N ARG A 10 20.16 15.54 -10.17
CA ARG A 10 19.33 14.51 -9.54
C ARG A 10 18.56 15.03 -8.33
N SER A 11 19.13 15.98 -7.58
CA SER A 11 18.45 16.63 -6.46
C SER A 11 17.22 17.38 -6.93
N THR A 12 17.32 18.11 -8.04
CA THR A 12 16.22 18.89 -8.60
C THR A 12 15.06 17.99 -9.01
N LEU A 13 15.37 16.86 -9.67
CA LEU A 13 14.34 15.88 -10.03
C LEU A 13 13.70 15.24 -8.79
N ALA A 14 14.50 14.89 -7.78
CA ALA A 14 14.00 14.31 -6.54
C ALA A 14 13.10 15.30 -5.79
N ASP A 15 13.46 16.58 -5.75
CA ASP A 15 12.67 17.64 -5.12
C ASP A 15 11.33 17.84 -5.83
N TRP A 16 11.31 17.81 -7.17
CA TRP A 16 10.06 17.90 -7.93
C TRP A 16 9.15 16.71 -7.70
N VAL A 17 9.71 15.49 -7.66
CA VAL A 17 8.94 14.28 -7.34
C VAL A 17 8.39 14.37 -5.91
N GLY A 18 9.20 14.84 -4.96
CA GLY A 18 8.78 15.06 -3.57
C GLY A 18 7.64 16.06 -3.46
N ARG A 19 7.73 17.18 -4.19
CA ARG A 19 6.66 18.20 -4.23
C ARG A 19 5.39 17.63 -4.83
N ALA A 20 5.47 16.95 -5.98
CA ALA A 20 4.31 16.32 -6.60
C ALA A 20 3.66 15.29 -5.66
N ALA A 21 4.45 14.45 -4.99
CA ALA A 21 3.95 13.49 -4.02
C ALA A 21 3.25 14.16 -2.82
N PHE A 22 3.77 15.30 -2.36
CA PHE A 22 3.14 16.10 -1.30
C PHE A 22 1.77 16.63 -1.74
N GLU A 23 1.67 17.25 -2.92
CA GLU A 23 0.41 17.79 -3.44
C GLU A 23 -0.62 16.68 -3.75
N LEU A 24 -0.18 15.47 -4.10
CA LEU A 24 -1.05 14.32 -4.34
C LEU A 24 -1.55 13.63 -3.08
N ARG A 25 -1.04 14.00 -1.90
CA ARG A 25 -1.37 13.33 -0.63
C ARG A 25 -2.89 13.30 -0.33
N PRO A 26 -3.66 14.39 -0.51
CA PRO A 26 -5.11 14.36 -0.26
C PRO A 26 -5.86 13.41 -1.19
N VAL A 27 -5.40 13.24 -2.42
CA VAL A 27 -6.00 12.29 -3.39
C VAL A 27 -5.76 10.87 -2.91
N PHE A 28 -4.55 10.56 -2.48
CA PHE A 28 -4.20 9.27 -1.90
C PHE A 28 -5.02 8.96 -0.63
N ASP A 29 -5.13 9.91 0.29
CA ASP A 29 -5.87 9.73 1.54
C ASP A 29 -7.37 9.49 1.25
N THR A 30 -7.94 10.21 0.28
CA THR A 30 -9.33 10.02 -0.18
C THR A 30 -9.52 8.65 -0.83
N LEU A 31 -8.59 8.23 -1.69
CA LEU A 31 -8.63 6.92 -2.35
C LEU A 31 -8.58 5.77 -1.33
N ILE A 32 -7.66 5.83 -0.35
CA ILE A 32 -7.61 4.83 0.72
C ILE A 32 -8.90 4.82 1.52
N SER A 33 -9.45 5.99 1.85
CA SER A 33 -10.72 6.08 2.57
C SER A 33 -11.87 5.43 1.78
N ASP A 34 -11.97 5.70 0.46
CA ASP A 34 -12.99 5.07 -0.39
C ASP A 34 -12.82 3.55 -0.48
N LEU A 35 -11.59 3.06 -0.67
CA LEU A 35 -11.31 1.63 -0.69
C LEU A 35 -11.79 0.97 0.61
N LYS A 36 -11.50 1.56 1.77
CA LYS A 36 -11.90 1.04 3.08
C LYS A 36 -13.41 1.00 3.34
N ARG A 37 -14.23 1.66 2.52
CA ARG A 37 -15.70 1.57 2.59
C ARG A 37 -16.26 0.30 1.93
N SER A 38 -15.42 -0.47 1.26
CA SER A 38 -15.82 -1.68 0.53
C SER A 38 -16.08 -2.83 1.51
N SER A 39 -16.94 -3.78 1.15
CA SER A 39 -17.16 -4.99 1.95
C SER A 39 -16.05 -6.03 1.80
N LYS A 40 -15.28 -5.93 0.70
CA LYS A 40 -14.18 -6.82 0.35
C LYS A 40 -13.02 -6.00 -0.21
N LEU A 41 -11.80 -6.35 0.20
CA LEU A 41 -10.55 -5.80 -0.32
C LEU A 41 -9.54 -6.92 -0.56
N PHE A 42 -8.55 -6.61 -1.39
CA PHE A 42 -7.38 -7.44 -1.64
C PHE A 42 -6.16 -6.74 -1.06
N MET A 43 -5.26 -7.49 -0.45
CA MET A 43 -4.00 -6.97 0.04
C MET A 43 -2.85 -7.91 -0.28
N ASP A 44 -1.76 -7.32 -0.76
CA ASP A 44 -0.51 -8.01 -1.08
C ASP A 44 0.68 -7.15 -0.67
N GLU A 45 1.77 -7.80 -0.26
CA GLU A 45 3.04 -7.13 0.00
C GLU A 45 4.15 -7.62 -0.93
N THR A 46 4.64 -6.71 -1.77
CA THR A 46 5.73 -7.01 -2.72
C THR A 46 7.04 -6.38 -2.25
N ARG A 47 8.13 -7.14 -2.32
CA ARG A 47 9.48 -6.67 -1.97
C ARG A 47 9.93 -5.55 -2.92
N ALA A 48 10.51 -4.50 -2.34
CA ALA A 48 11.08 -3.37 -3.07
C ALA A 48 12.54 -3.13 -2.63
N PRO A 49 13.50 -3.02 -3.56
CA PRO A 49 14.86 -2.59 -3.24
C PRO A 49 14.86 -1.09 -2.93
N VAL A 50 15.37 -0.72 -1.75
CA VAL A 50 15.43 0.68 -1.31
C VAL A 50 16.88 1.04 -1.01
N LEU A 51 17.32 2.22 -1.46
CA LEU A 51 18.65 2.72 -1.15
C LEU A 51 18.78 3.00 0.36
N ASP A 52 19.91 2.62 0.93
CA ASP A 52 20.30 2.95 2.30
C ASP A 52 21.58 3.80 2.27
N PRO A 53 21.46 5.14 2.20
CA PRO A 53 22.59 6.04 1.97
C PRO A 53 23.70 5.90 3.02
N GLY A 54 23.33 5.55 4.26
CA GLY A 54 24.28 5.36 5.36
C GLY A 54 25.16 4.12 5.22
N SER A 55 24.73 3.10 4.48
CA SER A 55 25.46 1.83 4.33
C SER A 55 26.01 1.57 2.92
N ARG A 56 25.73 2.46 1.95
CA ARG A 56 25.99 2.27 0.51
C ARG A 56 25.43 0.95 -0.06
N LYS A 57 24.44 0.36 0.61
CA LYS A 57 23.77 -0.88 0.19
C LYS A 57 22.30 -0.60 -0.08
N THR A 58 21.63 -1.59 -0.69
CA THR A 58 20.17 -1.63 -0.77
C THR A 58 19.62 -2.40 0.40
N LYS A 59 18.63 -1.85 1.10
CA LYS A 59 17.80 -2.58 2.06
C LYS A 59 16.52 -3.06 1.40
N THR A 60 15.93 -4.13 1.93
CA THR A 60 14.60 -4.59 1.48
C THR A 60 13.54 -3.77 2.19
N GLY A 61 12.70 -3.07 1.42
CA GLY A 61 11.41 -2.56 1.87
C GLY A 61 10.26 -3.31 1.21
N TYR A 62 9.03 -2.89 1.49
CA TYR A 62 7.82 -3.53 0.98
C TYR A 62 6.82 -2.47 0.52
N PHE A 63 6.25 -2.68 -0.67
CA PHE A 63 5.04 -2.00 -1.10
C PHE A 63 3.84 -2.86 -0.75
N TRP A 64 2.91 -2.26 -0.02
CA TRP A 64 1.64 -2.85 0.36
C TRP A 64 0.57 -2.32 -0.58
N ALA A 65 0.05 -3.19 -1.45
CA ALA A 65 -1.06 -2.87 -2.32
C ALA A 65 -2.37 -3.14 -1.56
N LEU A 66 -3.26 -2.16 -1.51
CA LEU A 66 -4.64 -2.32 -1.07
C LEU A 66 -5.54 -2.08 -2.28
N ALA A 67 -6.31 -3.08 -2.69
CA ALA A 67 -7.05 -3.02 -3.94
C ALA A 67 -8.51 -3.45 -3.78
N ARG A 68 -9.35 -2.92 -4.67
CA ARG A 68 -10.72 -3.35 -4.94
C ARG A 68 -10.86 -3.55 -6.45
N ASP A 69 -11.33 -4.72 -6.86
CA ASP A 69 -11.93 -4.93 -8.18
C ASP A 69 -12.96 -6.04 -8.09
N ASP A 70 -14.24 -5.65 -7.97
CA ASP A 70 -15.35 -6.59 -7.92
C ASP A 70 -16.10 -6.69 -9.26
N ARG A 71 -15.60 -6.07 -10.35
CA ARG A 71 -16.23 -6.14 -11.68
C ARG A 71 -16.45 -7.58 -12.17
N PRO A 72 -15.53 -8.54 -11.97
CA PRO A 72 -15.77 -9.93 -12.36
C PRO A 72 -16.94 -10.62 -11.63
N TRP A 73 -17.40 -10.05 -10.50
CA TRP A 73 -18.52 -10.55 -9.70
C TRP A 73 -19.72 -9.59 -9.70
N GLY A 74 -19.81 -8.69 -10.69
CA GLY A 74 -20.94 -7.76 -10.83
C GLY A 74 -20.94 -6.60 -9.83
N GLY A 75 -19.81 -6.30 -9.18
CA GLY A 75 -19.68 -5.14 -8.31
C GLY A 75 -19.80 -3.82 -9.08
N GLY A 76 -20.60 -2.88 -8.56
CA GLY A 76 -20.83 -1.57 -9.18
C GLY A 76 -19.80 -0.49 -8.82
N ALA A 77 -18.92 -0.75 -7.84
CA ALA A 77 -17.90 0.21 -7.44
C ALA A 77 -16.72 0.20 -8.44
N PRO A 78 -16.12 1.36 -8.77
CA PRO A 78 -14.99 1.43 -9.66
C PRO A 78 -13.77 0.70 -9.07
N PRO A 79 -12.93 0.06 -9.91
CA PRO A 79 -11.70 -0.56 -9.43
C PRO A 79 -10.74 0.51 -8.89
N GLY A 80 -9.94 0.16 -7.90
CA GLY A 80 -8.96 1.07 -7.31
C GLY A 80 -7.84 0.32 -6.59
N VAL A 81 -6.66 0.93 -6.57
CA VAL A 81 -5.49 0.43 -5.85
C VAL A 81 -4.73 1.58 -5.21
N ALA A 82 -4.33 1.41 -3.96
CA ALA A 82 -3.45 2.32 -3.25
C ALA A 82 -2.20 1.56 -2.78
N PHE A 83 -1.03 2.18 -2.92
CA PHE A 83 0.24 1.61 -2.50
C PHE A 83 0.79 2.35 -1.29
N THR A 84 1.12 1.61 -0.24
CA THR A 84 1.80 2.15 0.95
C THR A 84 3.17 1.53 1.08
N TYR A 85 4.20 2.36 1.27
CA TYR A 85 5.53 1.87 1.59
C TYR A 85 5.65 1.54 3.09
N ALA A 86 6.27 0.40 3.41
CA ALA A 86 6.75 0.12 4.76
C ALA A 86 8.15 -0.53 4.72
N PRO A 87 9.00 -0.28 5.73
CA PRO A 87 10.33 -0.87 5.80
C PRO A 87 10.33 -2.37 6.08
N GLY A 88 9.19 -2.95 6.48
CA GLY A 88 9.08 -4.37 6.82
C GLY A 88 7.79 -5.01 6.33
N ARG A 89 7.79 -6.35 6.34
CA ARG A 89 6.63 -7.17 6.00
C ARG A 89 5.78 -7.60 7.19
N GLY A 90 6.07 -7.09 8.39
CA GLY A 90 5.33 -7.48 9.59
C GLY A 90 3.85 -7.06 9.50
N GLY A 91 2.94 -7.90 10.02
CA GLY A 91 1.50 -7.65 10.01
C GLY A 91 1.06 -6.35 10.67
N ILE A 92 1.92 -5.72 11.49
CA ILE A 92 1.69 -4.38 12.06
C ILE A 92 1.47 -3.31 10.97
N ASN A 93 2.13 -3.47 9.81
CA ASN A 93 1.94 -2.57 8.67
C ASN A 93 0.57 -2.79 8.03
N ALA A 94 0.17 -4.04 7.83
CA ALA A 94 -1.18 -4.37 7.37
C ALA A 94 -2.25 -3.83 8.31
N GLU A 95 -2.09 -4.01 9.62
CA GLU A 95 -3.01 -3.50 10.64
C GLU A 95 -3.14 -1.97 10.59
N ARG A 96 -2.02 -1.25 10.50
CA ARG A 96 -2.03 0.21 10.37
C ARG A 96 -2.71 0.67 9.08
N ILE A 97 -2.39 0.03 7.96
CA ILE A 97 -2.99 0.35 6.66
C ILE A 97 -4.49 0.09 6.70
N LEU A 98 -4.95 -0.98 7.34
CA LEU A 98 -6.36 -1.38 7.42
C LEU A 98 -7.15 -0.74 8.56
N GLN A 99 -6.57 0.20 9.30
CA GLN A 99 -7.31 0.89 10.37
C GLN A 99 -8.59 1.51 9.81
N GLY A 100 -9.73 1.16 10.42
CA GLY A 100 -11.07 1.60 10.02
C GLY A 100 -11.76 0.72 8.96
N PHE A 101 -11.09 -0.29 8.40
CA PHE A 101 -11.72 -1.26 7.50
C PHE A 101 -12.37 -2.40 8.28
N SER A 102 -13.57 -2.80 7.85
CA SER A 102 -14.25 -4.02 8.29
C SER A 102 -14.78 -4.77 7.09
N GLY A 103 -14.61 -6.09 7.05
CA GLY A 103 -15.07 -6.91 5.94
C GLY A 103 -14.15 -8.08 5.61
N ILE A 104 -14.18 -8.51 4.36
CA ILE A 104 -13.38 -9.62 3.86
C ILE A 104 -12.08 -9.07 3.27
N LEU A 105 -10.94 -9.61 3.70
CA LEU A 105 -9.63 -9.29 3.15
C LEU A 105 -9.04 -10.51 2.47
N GLN A 106 -8.84 -10.43 1.17
CA GLN A 106 -8.21 -11.49 0.37
C GLN A 106 -6.69 -11.30 0.34
N VAL A 107 -5.93 -12.34 0.72
CA VAL A 107 -4.46 -12.30 0.92
C VAL A 107 -3.77 -13.58 0.43
N ASP A 108 -2.45 -13.54 0.24
CA ASP A 108 -1.60 -14.60 -0.34
C ASP A 108 -1.17 -15.73 0.62
N GLY A 109 -1.88 -15.93 1.74
CA GLY A 109 -1.53 -16.97 2.71
C GLY A 109 -0.32 -16.65 3.60
N TYR A 110 0.29 -15.47 3.45
CA TYR A 110 1.38 -15.06 4.32
C TYR A 110 0.94 -14.93 5.79
N ALA A 111 1.66 -15.60 6.70
CA ALA A 111 1.34 -15.65 8.12
C ALA A 111 1.33 -14.26 8.82
N GLY A 112 1.92 -13.23 8.22
CA GLY A 112 1.85 -11.87 8.74
C GLY A 112 0.42 -11.34 8.88
N TYR A 113 -0.50 -11.80 8.02
CA TYR A 113 -1.91 -11.40 8.07
C TYR A 113 -2.66 -11.98 9.27
N ASN A 114 -2.16 -13.05 9.92
CA ASN A 114 -2.79 -13.64 11.11
C ASN A 114 -2.95 -12.63 12.26
N ARG A 115 -2.12 -11.59 12.29
CA ARG A 115 -2.25 -10.48 13.24
C ARG A 115 -3.61 -9.76 13.13
N LEU A 116 -4.22 -9.73 11.95
CA LEU A 116 -5.51 -9.06 11.69
C LEU A 116 -6.69 -9.79 12.33
N ILE A 117 -6.54 -11.08 12.62
CA ILE A 117 -7.56 -11.94 13.23
C ILE A 117 -7.17 -12.40 14.65
N ALA A 118 -6.13 -11.79 15.22
CA ALA A 118 -5.71 -12.09 16.58
C ALA A 118 -6.80 -11.69 17.59
N ARG A 119 -7.03 -12.55 18.60
CA ARG A 119 -8.13 -12.36 19.58
C ARG A 119 -7.98 -11.10 20.43
N ASP A 120 -6.75 -10.64 20.63
CA ASP A 120 -6.38 -9.46 21.41
C ASP A 120 -6.29 -8.19 20.55
N ARG A 121 -6.53 -8.28 19.24
CA ARG A 121 -6.53 -7.12 18.36
C ARG A 121 -7.71 -6.21 18.67
N ILE A 122 -7.41 -4.94 18.92
CA ILE A 122 -8.41 -3.87 19.06
C ILE A 122 -8.62 -3.23 17.69
N GLY A 123 -9.76 -3.46 17.07
CA GLY A 123 -10.10 -2.91 15.76
C GLY A 123 -11.40 -3.49 15.20
N ALA A 124 -11.78 -3.02 14.01
CA ALA A 124 -12.95 -3.55 13.33
C ALA A 124 -12.72 -5.00 12.85
N ASP A 125 -13.81 -5.77 12.76
CA ASP A 125 -13.78 -7.18 12.39
C ASP A 125 -13.31 -7.36 10.94
N ILE A 126 -12.31 -8.22 10.76
CA ILE A 126 -11.74 -8.56 9.45
C ILE A 126 -11.74 -10.08 9.33
N ARG A 127 -12.25 -10.58 8.21
CA ARG A 127 -12.21 -12.00 7.86
C ARG A 127 -11.21 -12.20 6.74
N LEU A 128 -10.26 -13.11 6.92
CA LEU A 128 -9.30 -13.44 5.88
C LEU A 128 -9.89 -14.44 4.89
N ALA A 129 -9.72 -14.17 3.61
CA ALA A 129 -9.90 -15.12 2.51
C ALA A 129 -8.52 -15.38 1.89
N TYR A 130 -8.16 -16.64 1.70
CA TYR A 130 -6.86 -17.01 1.16
C TYR A 130 -6.99 -17.35 -0.33
N CYS A 131 -6.01 -16.91 -1.13
CA CYS A 131 -5.86 -17.28 -2.56
C CYS A 131 -5.11 -18.60 -2.73
#